data_AF-A0A535VF67-F1
#
_entry.id   AF-A0A535VF67-F1
#
_cell.length_a   1.000
_cell.length_b   1.000
_cell.length_c   1.000
_cell.angle_alpha   90.00
_cell.angle_beta   90.00
_cell.angle_gamma   90.00
#
_symmetry.space_group_name_H-M   'P 1'
#
loop_
_entity.id
_entity.type
_entity.pdbx_description
1 polymer ?
#
loop_
_entity_poly.entity_id
_entity_poly.type
_entity_poly.pdbx_seq_one_letter_code
_entity_poly.pdbx_strand_id
1 'polypeptide(L)'
;MIRAEASSRPEAAFVLLLMQSIFWVIAGISAAPFALAGEVFMAGLALLTLLLALGTCMCAIGVLWRRRWARTVVIGLEVACLAGSAVLLLIPLGFNRGLVSILVNVAVPFAVLILLRKDREAFS
;
A
#
# COMPACT_ATOMS: atom_id res chain seq x y z
N MET A 1 -25.33 -22.88 -7.66
CA MET A 1 -24.54 -22.03 -6.74
C MET A 1 -23.14 -21.92 -7.29
N ILE A 2 -22.81 -20.79 -7.93
CA ILE A 2 -21.50 -20.53 -8.54
C ILE A 2 -20.50 -20.21 -7.41
N ARG A 3 -19.46 -21.03 -7.24
CA ARG A 3 -18.35 -20.77 -6.33
C ARG A 3 -17.44 -19.67 -6.92
N ALA A 4 -17.91 -18.42 -6.94
CA ALA A 4 -17.11 -17.26 -7.34
C ALA A 4 -16.08 -16.81 -6.28
N GLU A 5 -16.20 -17.33 -5.05
CA GLU A 5 -15.44 -16.89 -3.88
C GLU A 5 -13.94 -17.23 -3.89
N ALA A 6 -13.50 -18.21 -4.69
CA ALA A 6 -12.12 -18.72 -4.62
C ALA A 6 -11.15 -18.04 -5.60
N SER A 7 -11.63 -17.48 -6.72
CA SER A 7 -10.76 -16.81 -7.72
C SER A 7 -10.55 -15.33 -7.43
N SER A 8 -11.58 -14.63 -6.93
CA SER A 8 -11.57 -13.16 -6.87
C SER A 8 -10.74 -12.55 -5.74
N ARG A 9 -10.20 -13.34 -4.81
CA ARG A 9 -9.48 -12.84 -3.63
C ARG A 9 -8.05 -12.36 -3.92
N PRO A 10 -7.18 -13.13 -4.60
CA PRO A 10 -5.88 -12.62 -5.05
C PRO A 10 -6.02 -11.46 -6.04
N GLU A 11 -7.07 -11.47 -6.87
CA GLU A 11 -7.41 -10.36 -7.77
C GLU A 11 -7.80 -9.09 -7.00
N ALA A 12 -8.62 -9.21 -5.95
CA ALA A 12 -8.96 -8.08 -5.08
C ALA A 12 -7.74 -7.52 -4.34
N ALA A 13 -6.89 -8.39 -3.78
CA ALA A 13 -5.65 -7.98 -3.13
C ALA A 13 -4.71 -7.28 -4.13
N PHE A 14 -4.61 -7.79 -5.37
CA PHE A 14 -3.87 -7.15 -6.44
C PHE A 14 -4.40 -5.75 -6.75
N VAL A 15 -5.71 -5.58 -6.92
CA VAL A 15 -6.32 -4.27 -7.21
C VAL A 15 -6.06 -3.28 -6.07
N LEU A 16 -6.21 -3.69 -4.81
CA LEU A 16 -5.94 -2.83 -3.66
C LEU A 16 -4.46 -2.41 -3.59
N LEU A 17 -3.54 -3.35 -3.81
CA LEU A 17 -2.10 -3.05 -3.84
C LEU A 17 -1.72 -2.16 -5.04
N LEU A 18 -2.37 -2.35 -6.19
CA LEU A 18 -2.17 -1.50 -7.36
C LEU A 18 -2.67 -0.07 -7.10
N MET A 19 -3.85 0.08 -6.49
CA MET A 19 -4.34 1.39 -6.06
C MET A 19 -3.39 2.04 -5.05
N GLN A 20 -2.91 1.28 -4.05
CA GLN A 20 -1.92 1.76 -3.09
C GLN A 20 -0.64 2.23 -3.79
N SER A 21 -0.12 1.45 -4.75
CA SER A 21 1.03 1.84 -5.56
C SER A 21 0.79 3.15 -6.32
N ILE A 22 -0.40 3.35 -6.88
CA ILE A 22 -0.73 4.59 -7.59
C ILE A 22 -0.73 5.78 -6.63
N PHE A 23 -1.27 5.62 -5.41
CA PHE A 23 -1.21 6.67 -4.41
C PHE A 23 0.23 7.03 -4.02
N TRP A 24 1.12 6.04 -3.89
CA TRP A 24 2.55 6.29 -3.70
C TRP A 24 3.18 7.06 -4.88
N VAL A 25 2.83 6.74 -6.12
CA VAL A 25 3.30 7.50 -7.30
C VAL A 25 2.84 8.95 -7.23
N ILE A 26 1.55 9.18 -6.98
CA ILE A 26 0.98 10.53 -6.89
C ILE A 26 1.72 11.32 -5.79
N ALA A 27 1.88 10.74 -4.60
CA ALA A 27 2.60 11.37 -3.49
C ALA A 27 4.05 11.71 -3.86
N GLY A 28 4.76 10.80 -4.53
CA GLY A 28 6.14 11.03 -4.96
C GLY A 28 6.27 12.14 -5.99
N ILE A 29 5.39 12.18 -6.99
CA ILE A 29 5.35 13.26 -8.00
C ILE A 29 4.97 14.59 -7.34
N SER A 30 4.01 14.58 -6.41
CA SER A 30 3.58 15.78 -5.69
C SER A 30 4.68 16.36 -4.79
N ALA A 31 5.72 15.61 -4.45
CA ALA A 31 6.89 16.12 -3.74
C ALA A 31 7.88 16.87 -4.65
N ALA A 32 7.81 16.69 -5.97
CA ALA A 32 8.73 17.32 -6.93
C ALA A 32 8.72 18.87 -6.92
N PRO A 33 7.58 19.56 -6.82
CA PRO A 33 7.56 21.02 -6.72
C PRO A 33 8.33 21.55 -5.50
N PHE A 34 8.25 20.86 -4.36
CA PHE A 34 8.96 21.25 -3.14
C PHE A 34 10.47 21.04 -3.26
N ALA A 35 10.88 19.94 -3.91
CA ALA A 35 12.28 19.71 -4.23
C ALA A 35 12.85 20.80 -5.16
N LEU A 36 12.08 21.19 -6.19
CA LEU A 36 12.46 22.27 -7.12
C LEU A 36 12.48 23.65 -6.44
N ALA A 37 11.69 23.85 -5.38
CA ALA A 37 11.68 25.05 -4.56
C ALA A 37 12.90 25.16 -3.61
N GLY A 38 13.83 24.20 -3.63
CA GLY A 38 15.08 24.23 -2.86
C GLY A 38 15.10 23.29 -1.65
N GLU A 39 14.02 22.57 -1.37
CA GLU A 39 13.99 21.57 -0.29
C GLU A 39 14.60 20.24 -0.75
N VAL A 40 15.93 20.15 -0.77
CA VAL A 40 16.67 18.97 -1.26
C VAL A 40 16.25 17.66 -0.58
N PHE A 41 15.83 17.72 0.69
CA PHE A 41 15.30 16.56 1.42
C PHE A 41 14.05 15.96 0.77
N MET A 42 13.17 16.80 0.19
CA MET A 42 11.97 16.37 -0.51
C MET A 42 12.30 15.57 -1.77
N ALA A 43 13.46 15.82 -2.42
CA ALA A 43 13.90 15.00 -3.55
C ALA A 43 14.21 13.56 -3.12
N GLY A 44 14.87 13.40 -1.97
CA GLY A 44 15.13 12.09 -1.37
C GLY A 44 13.84 11.36 -0.99
N LEU A 45 12.91 12.08 -0.35
CA LEU A 45 11.58 11.54 -0.03
C LEU A 45 10.81 11.15 -1.30
N ALA A 46 10.80 11.99 -2.33
CA ALA A 46 10.13 11.71 -3.60
C ALA A 46 10.66 10.41 -4.21
N LEU A 47 11.99 10.27 -4.31
CA LEU A 47 12.63 9.07 -4.83
C LEU A 47 12.29 7.83 -4.01
N LEU A 48 12.40 7.92 -2.68
CA LEU A 48 12.05 6.81 -1.78
C LEU A 48 10.59 6.38 -1.96
N THR A 49 9.69 7.36 -2.07
CA THR A 49 8.25 7.15 -2.27
C THR A 49 7.97 6.47 -3.61
N LEU A 50 8.66 6.86 -4.69
CA LEU A 50 8.56 6.23 -6.00
C LEU A 50 9.12 4.79 -6.01
N LEU A 51 10.22 4.54 -5.31
CA LEU A 51 10.76 3.18 -5.12
C LEU A 51 9.77 2.31 -4.33
N LEU A 52 9.12 2.86 -3.31
CA LEU A 52 8.09 2.16 -2.55
C LEU A 52 6.87 1.85 -3.40
N ALA A 53 6.46 2.78 -4.28
CA ALA A 53 5.42 2.54 -5.27
C ALA A 53 5.78 1.35 -6.17
N LEU A 54 6.98 1.37 -6.76
CA LEU A 54 7.47 0.28 -7.61
C LEU A 54 7.49 -1.06 -6.86
N GLY A 55 8.03 -1.08 -5.64
CA GLY A 55 8.05 -2.28 -4.79
C GLY A 55 6.65 -2.80 -4.49
N THR A 56 5.69 -1.92 -4.20
CA THR A 56 4.29 -2.29 -3.96
C THR A 56 3.65 -2.88 -5.22
N CYS A 57 3.90 -2.31 -6.40
CA CYS A 57 3.43 -2.84 -7.68
C CYS A 57 4.02 -4.24 -7.97
N MET A 58 5.33 -4.43 -7.78
CA MET A 58 5.97 -5.73 -7.93
C MET A 58 5.38 -6.76 -6.95
N CYS A 59 5.09 -6.34 -5.72
CA CYS A 59 4.43 -7.19 -4.73
C CYS A 59 2.99 -7.55 -5.15
N ALA A 60 2.23 -6.60 -5.72
CA ALA A 60 0.90 -6.85 -6.27
C ALA A 60 0.96 -7.96 -7.34
N ILE A 61 1.88 -7.84 -8.30
CA ILE A 61 2.09 -8.86 -9.34
C ILE A 61 2.50 -10.19 -8.71
N GLY A 62 3.38 -10.17 -7.71
CA GLY A 62 3.81 -11.36 -6.97
C GLY A 62 2.66 -12.06 -6.24
N VAL A 63 1.71 -11.30 -5.67
CA VAL A 63 0.47 -11.80 -5.06
C VAL A 63 -0.46 -12.40 -6.11
N LEU A 64 -0.61 -11.76 -7.27
CA LEU A 64 -1.39 -12.28 -8.39
C LEU A 64 -0.83 -13.63 -8.89
N TRP A 65 0.50 -13.75 -8.97
CA TRP A 65 1.19 -15.00 -9.28
C TRP A 65 1.33 -15.97 -8.09
N ARG A 66 0.63 -15.71 -6.98
CA ARG A 66 0.57 -16.57 -5.79
C ARG A 66 1.94 -16.93 -5.19
N ARG A 67 2.94 -16.05 -5.32
CA ARG A 67 4.27 -16.32 -4.76
C ARG A 67 4.31 -16.07 -3.24
N ARG A 68 4.82 -17.05 -2.49
CA ARG A 68 4.88 -17.03 -1.01
C ARG A 68 5.70 -15.87 -0.42
N TRP A 69 6.84 -15.54 -1.04
CA TRP A 69 7.67 -14.40 -0.61
C TRP A 69 6.93 -13.06 -0.68
N ALA A 70 6.14 -12.81 -1.74
CA ALA A 70 5.39 -11.59 -1.94
C ALA A 70 4.36 -11.39 -0.81
N ARG A 71 3.69 -12.46 -0.39
CA ARG A 71 2.79 -12.42 0.76
C ARG A 71 3.48 -11.94 2.03
N THR A 72 4.66 -12.47 2.34
CA THR A 72 5.40 -12.10 3.56
C THR A 72 5.85 -10.65 3.51
N VAL A 73 6.36 -10.20 2.34
CA VAL A 73 6.77 -8.82 2.13
C VAL A 73 5.59 -7.86 2.24
N VAL A 74 4.45 -8.17 1.62
CA VAL A 74 3.23 -7.33 1.70
C VAL A 74 2.73 -7.25 3.14
N ILE A 75 2.68 -8.35 3.88
CA ILE A 75 2.25 -8.31 5.29
C ILE A 75 3.17 -7.37 6.09
N GLY A 76 4.49 -7.45 5.90
CA GLY A 76 5.43 -6.53 6.55
C GLY A 76 5.21 -5.08 6.14
N LEU A 77 4.98 -4.83 4.85
CA LEU A 77 4.69 -3.50 4.30
C LEU A 77 3.41 -2.91 4.91
N GLU A 78 2.30 -3.66 4.92
CA GLU A 78 1.03 -3.16 5.45
C GLU A 78 1.08 -2.91 6.96
N VAL A 79 1.82 -3.73 7.71
CA VAL A 79 2.08 -3.47 9.13
C VAL A 79 2.86 -2.17 9.31
N ALA A 80 3.88 -1.91 8.49
CA ALA A 80 4.61 -0.65 8.52
C ALA A 80 3.72 0.54 8.13
N CYS A 81 2.86 0.40 7.11
CA CYS A 81 1.88 1.40 6.73
C CYS A 81 0.90 1.71 7.86
N LEU A 82 0.36 0.69 8.54
CA LEU A 82 -0.56 0.88 9.67
C LEU A 82 0.14 1.52 10.87
N ALA A 83 1.39 1.14 11.16
CA ALA A 83 2.18 1.75 12.22
C ALA A 83 2.47 3.23 11.92
N GLY A 84 2.92 3.54 10.70
CA GLY A 84 3.11 4.91 10.24
C GLY A 84 1.80 5.72 10.28
N SER A 85 0.68 5.12 9.90
CA SER A 85 -0.63 5.75 9.96
C SER A 85 -1.08 6.01 11.40
N ALA A 86 -0.82 5.10 12.33
CA ALA A 86 -1.09 5.32 13.75
C ALA A 86 -0.28 6.50 14.30
N VAL A 87 1.01 6.60 13.95
CA VAL A 87 1.84 7.75 14.30
C VAL A 87 1.26 9.05 13.71
N LEU A 88 0.90 9.03 12.43
CA LEU A 88 0.32 10.19 11.72
C LEU A 88 -1.04 10.64 12.29
N LEU A 89 -1.85 9.71 12.82
CA LEU A 89 -3.13 10.01 13.47
C LEU A 89 -2.97 10.51 14.90
N LEU A 90 -1.93 10.07 15.61
CA LEU A 90 -1.59 10.53 16.95
C LEU A 90 -1.00 11.95 16.93
N ILE A 91 -0.29 12.33 15.86
CA ILE A 91 0.21 13.68 15.69
C ILE A 91 -0.97 14.58 15.27
N PRO A 92 -1.18 15.75 15.91
CA PRO A 92 -2.28 16.68 15.60
C PRO A 92 -2.02 17.47 14.29
N LEU A 93 -1.74 16.77 13.19
CA LEU A 93 -1.66 17.35 11.85
C LEU A 93 -3.07 17.31 11.24
N GLY A 94 -3.70 18.49 11.12
CA GLY A 94 -5.09 18.63 10.70
C GLY A 94 -5.45 17.98 9.35
N PHE A 95 -4.46 17.72 8.50
CA PHE A 95 -4.65 17.08 7.20
C PHE A 95 -4.98 15.58 7.26
N ASN A 96 -4.68 14.88 8.37
CA ASN A 96 -4.76 13.42 8.43
C ASN A 96 -6.14 12.85 8.81
N ARG A 97 -7.15 13.68 9.12
CA ARG A 97 -8.47 13.22 9.59
C ARG A 97 -9.57 13.15 8.53
N GLY A 98 -9.27 13.49 7.27
CA GLY A 98 -10.24 13.39 6.17
C GLY A 98 -10.62 11.93 5.85
N LEU A 99 -11.83 11.72 5.31
CA LEU A 99 -12.32 10.39 4.92
C LEU A 99 -11.35 9.65 3.99
N VAL A 100 -10.82 10.35 2.98
CA VAL A 100 -9.85 9.79 2.03
C VAL A 100 -8.57 9.35 2.76
N SER A 101 -8.09 10.14 3.74
CA SER A 101 -6.92 9.77 4.54
C SER A 101 -7.17 8.47 5.31
N ILE A 102 -8.32 8.32 5.97
CA ILE A 102 -8.65 7.10 6.72
C ILE A 102 -8.75 5.89 5.78
N LEU A 103 -9.37 6.06 4.60
CA LEU A 103 -9.51 4.99 3.62
C LEU A 103 -8.14 4.51 3.11
N VAL A 104 -7.27 5.43 2.71
CA VAL A 104 -5.98 5.09 2.11
C VAL A 104 -4.96 4.61 3.16
N ASN A 105 -4.94 5.23 4.33
CA ASN A 105 -3.92 4.96 5.35
C ASN A 105 -4.30 3.81 6.30
N VAL A 106 -5.59 3.47 6.42
CA VAL A 106 -6.05 2.44 7.37
C VAL A 106 -6.87 1.36 6.68
N ALA A 107 -7.95 1.73 5.97
CA ALA A 107 -8.88 0.74 5.46
C ALA A 107 -8.26 -0.16 4.38
N VAL A 108 -7.52 0.42 3.42
CA VAL A 108 -6.84 -0.33 2.35
C VAL A 108 -5.79 -1.30 2.93
N PRO A 109 -4.82 -0.85 3.76
CA PRO A 109 -3.84 -1.75 4.38
C PRO A 109 -4.48 -2.88 5.19
N PHE A 110 -5.52 -2.55 5.95
CA PHE A 110 -6.21 -3.52 6.78
C PHE A 110 -6.97 -4.56 5.95
N ALA A 111 -7.63 -4.13 4.86
CA ALA A 111 -8.31 -5.04 3.93
C ALA A 111 -7.32 -6.00 3.26
N VAL A 112 -6.15 -5.50 2.83
CA VAL A 112 -5.08 -6.34 2.24
C VAL A 112 -4.60 -7.39 3.24
N LEU A 113 -4.37 -7.02 4.51
CA LEU A 113 -3.99 -7.98 5.56
C LEU A 113 -5.04 -9.07 5.78
N ILE A 114 -6.33 -8.71 5.80
CA ILE A 114 -7.42 -9.68 5.95
C ILE A 114 -7.44 -10.66 4.77
N LEU A 115 -7.35 -10.14 3.54
CA LEU A 115 -7.35 -10.93 2.32
C LEU A 115 -6.18 -11.93 2.31
N LEU A 116 -4.96 -11.48 2.64
CA LEU A 116 -3.77 -12.32 2.64
C LEU A 116 -3.69 -13.29 3.82
N ARG A 117 -4.37 -13.03 4.95
CA ARG A 117 -4.37 -13.93 6.11
C ARG A 117 -5.26 -15.16 5.89
N LYS A 118 -6.42 -14.98 5.26
CA LYS A 118 -7.41 -16.04 5.04
C LYS A 118 -6.99 -17.05 3.96
N ASP A 119 -6.10 -16.65 3.06
CA ASP A 119 -5.71 -17.43 1.88
C ASP A 119 -4.47 -18.34 2.08
N ARG A 120 -4.20 -18.77 3.31
CA ARG A 120 -3.01 -19.60 3.62
C ARG A 120 -2.94 -20.87 2.74
N GLU A 121 -4.08 -21.36 2.27
CA GLU A 121 -4.22 -22.53 1.39
C GLU A 121 -3.93 -22.24 -0.09
N ALA A 122 -4.21 -21.03 -0.61
CA ALA A 122 -3.96 -20.70 -2.03
C ALA A 122 -2.48 -20.42 -2.36
N PHE A 123 -1.67 -20.19 -1.33
CA PHE A 123 -0.22 -20.04 -1.42
C PHE A 123 0.53 -21.30 -0.91
N SER A 124 -0.19 -22.38 -0.56
CA SER A 124 0.39 -23.68 -0.14
C SER A 124 0.79 -24.54 -1.33
#